data_AF-A0A9D7MVP9-F1
#
_entry.id   AF-A0A9D7MVP9-F1
#
_cell.length_a   1.000
_cell.length_b   1.000
_cell.length_c   1.000
_cell.angle_alpha   90.00
_cell.angle_beta   90.00
_cell.angle_gamma   90.00
#
_symmetry.space_group_name_H-M   'P 1'
#
loop_
_entity.id
_entity.type
_entity.pdbx_description
1 polymer ?
#
loop_
_entity_poly.entity_id
_entity_poly.type
_entity_poly.pdbx_seq_one_letter_code
_entity_poly.pdbx_strand_id
1 'polypeptide(L)'
;MKAFAADVLESIGQAKRGEFARVHTPATIATYKARGRPAGTVKVDAKQAVTVRYSPDVLAAFRATGAGWQARMNDALKDWLQTHSPV
;
A
#
# COMPACT_ATOMS: atom_id res chain seq x y z
N MET A 1 -15.95 -31.93 -5.84
CA MET A 1 -14.92 -32.39 -4.87
C MET A 1 -13.97 -33.45 -5.42
N LYS A 2 -14.39 -34.38 -6.30
CA LYS A 2 -13.51 -35.42 -6.85
C LYS A 2 -12.37 -34.91 -7.75
N ALA A 3 -12.60 -33.85 -8.53
CA ALA A 3 -11.59 -33.27 -9.42
C ALA A 3 -10.38 -32.70 -8.66
N PHE A 4 -10.63 -31.89 -7.63
CA PHE A 4 -9.56 -31.31 -6.80
C PHE A 4 -8.63 -32.36 -6.18
N ALA A 5 -9.18 -33.48 -5.71
CA ALA A 5 -8.37 -34.56 -5.13
C ALA A 5 -7.43 -35.22 -6.17
N ALA A 6 -7.90 -35.34 -7.42
CA ALA A 6 -7.07 -35.84 -8.51
C ALA A 6 -5.96 -34.84 -8.87
N ASP A 7 -6.29 -33.55 -8.97
CA ASP A 7 -5.33 -32.48 -9.30
C ASP A 7 -4.23 -32.37 -8.24
N VAL A 8 -4.56 -32.56 -6.96
CA VAL A 8 -3.60 -32.55 -5.85
C VAL A 8 -2.65 -33.75 -5.92
N LEU A 9 -3.17 -34.95 -6.18
CA LEU A 9 -2.34 -36.16 -6.32
C LEU A 9 -1.39 -36.04 -7.51
N GLU A 10 -1.87 -35.49 -8.62
CA GLU A 10 -1.05 -35.23 -9.81
C GLU A 10 0.06 -34.22 -9.50
N SER A 11 -0.28 -33.10 -8.86
CA SER A 11 0.67 -32.07 -8.43
C SER A 11 1.77 -32.62 -7.50
N ILE A 12 1.41 -33.50 -6.56
CA ILE A 12 2.39 -34.17 -5.68
C ILE A 12 3.30 -35.11 -6.49
N GLY A 13 2.75 -35.81 -7.48
CA GLY A 13 3.53 -36.66 -8.39
C GLY A 13 4.54 -35.86 -9.22
N GLN A 14 4.10 -34.73 -9.79
CA GLN A 14 4.95 -33.78 -10.53
C GLN A 14 6.08 -33.25 -9.65
N ALA A 15 5.76 -32.81 -8.43
CA ALA A 15 6.76 -32.35 -7.47
C ALA A 15 7.81 -33.42 -7.11
N LYS A 16 7.41 -34.69 -6.93
CA LYS A 16 8.34 -35.81 -6.69
C LYS A 16 9.25 -36.11 -7.88
N ARG A 17 8.82 -35.78 -9.11
CA ARG A 17 9.62 -35.90 -10.34
C ARG A 17 10.51 -34.68 -10.62
N GLY A 18 10.46 -33.66 -9.76
CA GLY A 18 11.19 -32.41 -9.95
C GLY A 18 10.52 -31.43 -10.94
N GLU A 19 9.29 -31.73 -11.37
CA GLU A 19 8.48 -30.90 -12.24
C GLU A 19 7.78 -29.84 -11.39
N PHE A 20 8.53 -28.82 -10.97
CA PHE A 20 7.99 -27.69 -10.24
C PHE A 20 7.56 -26.58 -11.20
N ALA A 21 6.50 -25.85 -10.84
CA ALA A 21 6.27 -24.52 -11.40
C ALA A 21 7.48 -23.62 -11.12
N ARG A 22 7.62 -22.52 -11.87
CA ARG A 22 8.77 -21.60 -11.80
C ARG A 22 9.15 -21.27 -10.34
N VAL A 23 10.29 -21.80 -9.89
CA VAL A 23 10.80 -21.56 -8.54
C VAL A 23 11.59 -20.26 -8.53
N HIS A 24 11.18 -19.31 -7.70
CA HIS A 24 11.96 -18.11 -7.46
C HIS A 24 13.00 -18.37 -6.37
N THR A 25 14.28 -18.40 -6.75
CA THR A 25 15.38 -18.53 -5.78
C THR A 25 15.57 -17.23 -4.99
N PRO A 26 16.20 -17.26 -3.80
CA PRO A 26 16.57 -16.04 -3.07
C PRO A 26 17.37 -15.04 -3.93
N ALA A 27 18.26 -15.54 -4.80
CA ALA A 27 18.99 -14.70 -5.75
C ALA A 27 18.05 -14.05 -6.79
N THR A 28 17.09 -14.81 -7.32
CA THR A 28 16.05 -14.27 -8.23
C THR A 28 15.19 -13.21 -7.52
N ILE A 29 14.82 -13.41 -6.26
CA ILE A 29 14.05 -12.45 -5.47
C ILE A 29 14.84 -11.16 -5.24
N ALA A 30 16.14 -11.28 -4.94
CA ALA A 30 17.02 -10.13 -4.75
C ALA A 30 17.10 -9.24 -6.00
N THR A 31 17.07 -9.80 -7.21
CA THR A 31 17.02 -9.00 -8.44
C THR A 31 15.74 -8.19 -8.59
N TYR A 32 14.61 -8.63 -8.02
CA TYR A 32 13.36 -7.85 -8.02
C TYR A 32 13.38 -6.72 -6.99
N LYS A 33 14.12 -6.86 -5.89
CA LYS A 33 14.25 -5.80 -4.87
C LYS A 33 14.86 -4.52 -5.44
N ALA A 34 15.69 -4.63 -6.48
CA ALA A 34 16.26 -3.51 -7.22
C ALA A 34 15.25 -2.77 -8.13
N ARG A 35 14.06 -3.34 -8.38
CA ARG A 35 12.96 -2.70 -9.13
C ARG A 35 11.99 -1.91 -8.25
N GLY A 36 12.21 -1.90 -6.93
CA GLY A 36 11.49 -1.01 -6.03
C GLY A 36 11.83 0.47 -6.29
N ARG A 37 11.07 1.37 -5.66
CA ARG A 37 11.39 2.80 -5.63
C ARG A 37 12.88 2.98 -5.23
N PRO A 38 13.68 3.80 -5.94
CA PRO A 38 15.10 3.94 -5.65
C PRO A 38 15.32 4.30 -4.18
N ALA A 39 16.25 3.60 -3.53
CA ALA A 39 16.66 3.94 -2.17
C ALA A 39 17.09 5.42 -2.12
N GLY A 40 16.51 6.20 -1.21
CA GLY A 40 16.78 7.65 -1.10
C GLY A 40 15.75 8.57 -1.78
N THR A 41 14.78 8.06 -2.54
CA THR A 41 13.66 8.88 -3.06
C THR A 41 12.55 9.07 -2.01
N VAL A 42 12.93 9.47 -0.80
CA VAL A 42 12.00 10.11 0.12
C VAL A 42 11.82 11.53 -0.41
N LYS A 43 10.60 11.89 -0.81
CA LYS A 43 10.32 13.28 -1.20
C LYS A 43 10.77 14.18 -0.05
N VAL A 44 11.48 15.26 -0.35
CA VAL A 44 11.88 16.26 0.65
C VAL A 44 10.65 16.76 1.42
N ASP A 45 9.52 16.90 0.73
CA ASP A 45 8.22 17.28 1.30
C ASP A 45 7.29 16.08 1.59
N ALA A 46 7.85 14.97 2.09
CA ALA A 46 7.04 13.83 2.47
C ALA A 46 6.06 14.21 3.59
N LYS A 47 4.78 13.85 3.41
CA LYS A 47 3.76 14.07 4.45
C LYS A 47 4.14 13.27 5.71
N GLN A 48 4.20 13.96 6.85
CA GLN A 48 4.42 13.31 8.13
C GLN A 48 3.14 12.60 8.58
N ALA A 49 3.24 11.30 8.85
CA ALA A 49 2.15 10.56 9.49
C ALA A 49 2.11 10.91 10.97
N VAL A 50 1.00 11.48 11.43
CA VAL A 50 0.72 11.82 12.83
C VAL A 50 -0.67 11.33 13.21
N THR A 51 -0.83 10.93 14.47
CA THR A 51 -2.14 10.56 15.03
C THR A 51 -2.79 11.79 15.65
N VAL A 52 -3.81 12.34 14.99
CA VAL A 52 -4.56 13.53 15.44
C VAL A 52 -6.04 13.17 15.56
N ARG A 53 -6.71 13.71 16.57
CA ARG A 53 -8.16 13.58 16.76
C ARG A 53 -8.86 14.82 16.22
N TYR A 54 -9.86 14.62 15.38
CA TYR A 54 -10.72 15.67 14.85
C TYR A 54 -12.14 15.50 15.37
N SER A 55 -12.89 16.61 15.42
CA SER A 55 -14.31 16.55 15.77
C SER A 55 -15.10 15.74 14.72
N PRO A 56 -16.14 14.96 15.11
CA PRO A 56 -16.87 14.09 14.19
C PRO A 56 -17.57 14.81 13.04
N ASP A 57 -18.08 16.01 13.28
CA ASP A 57 -18.74 16.89 12.29
C ASP A 57 -17.77 17.31 11.18
N VAL A 58 -16.55 17.71 11.54
CA VAL A 58 -15.49 18.06 10.58
C VAL A 58 -15.14 16.86 9.71
N LEU A 59 -14.95 15.68 10.31
CA LEU A 59 -14.67 14.46 9.55
C LEU A 59 -15.84 14.07 8.64
N ALA A 60 -17.08 14.21 9.09
CA ALA A 60 -18.26 13.91 8.29
C ALA A 60 -18.35 14.84 7.06
N ALA A 61 -18.15 16.14 7.24
CA ALA A 61 -18.16 17.12 6.16
C ALA A 61 -17.11 16.81 5.09
N PHE A 62 -15.86 16.53 5.49
CA PHE A 62 -14.84 16.18 4.52
C PHE A 62 -15.08 14.82 3.89
N ARG A 63 -15.46 13.77 4.63
CA ARG A 63 -15.74 12.44 4.06
C ARG A 63 -16.86 12.45 3.03
N ALA A 64 -17.88 13.29 3.22
CA ALA A 64 -18.99 13.46 2.27
C ALA A 64 -18.51 13.94 0.89
N THR A 65 -17.35 14.60 0.80
CA THR A 65 -16.75 15.01 -0.49
C THR A 65 -16.20 13.85 -1.31
N GLY A 66 -16.17 12.63 -0.77
CA GLY A 66 -15.77 11.42 -1.49
C GLY A 66 -14.26 11.17 -1.53
N ALA A 67 -13.79 10.49 -2.58
CA ALA A 67 -12.38 10.14 -2.74
C ALA A 67 -11.48 11.38 -2.69
N GLY A 68 -10.34 11.26 -2.00
CA GLY A 68 -9.40 12.38 -1.82
C GLY A 68 -9.76 13.38 -0.72
N TRP A 69 -10.76 13.09 0.13
CA TRP A 69 -11.16 14.01 1.21
C TRP A 69 -10.02 14.41 2.16
N GLN A 70 -9.06 13.50 2.44
CA GLN A 70 -7.89 13.82 3.26
C GLN A 70 -6.96 14.83 2.58
N ALA A 71 -6.85 14.80 1.25
CA ALA A 71 -6.07 15.78 0.50
C ALA A 71 -6.75 17.16 0.55
N ARG A 72 -8.07 17.21 0.32
CA ARG A 72 -8.86 18.44 0.46
C ARG A 72 -8.78 19.04 1.86
N MET A 73 -8.84 18.20 2.90
CA MET A 73 -8.67 18.65 4.28
C MET A 73 -7.28 19.24 4.52
N ASN A 74 -6.23 18.60 4.00
CA ASN A 74 -4.87 19.13 4.06
C ASN A 74 -4.74 20.49 3.35
N ASP A 75 -5.37 20.65 2.18
CA ASP A 75 -5.30 21.90 1.42
C ASP A 75 -6.07 23.03 2.11
N ALA A 76 -7.21 22.72 2.73
CA ALA A 76 -7.93 23.67 3.58
C ALA A 76 -7.09 24.12 4.79
N LEU A 77 -6.35 23.21 5.43
CA LEU A 77 -5.42 23.57 6.52
C LEU A 77 -4.29 24.46 6.03
N LYS A 78 -3.76 24.22 4.83
CA LYS A 78 -2.73 25.08 4.21
C LYS A 78 -3.26 26.48 3.93
N ASP A 79 -4.46 26.57 3.38
CA ASP A 79 -5.13 27.85 3.10
C ASP A 79 -5.40 28.65 4.38
N TRP A 80 -5.88 27.97 5.43
CA TRP A 80 -6.06 28.58 6.75
C TRP A 80 -4.76 29.18 7.30
N LEU A 81 -3.63 28.48 7.15
CA LEU A 81 -2.31 28.96 7.57
C LEU A 81 -1.79 30.18 6.77
N GLN A 82 -2.33 30.47 5.59
CA GLN A 82 -1.97 31.70 4.85
C GLN A 82 -2.57 32.95 5.49
N THR A 83 -3.71 32.78 6.16
CA THR A 83 -4.50 33.88 6.72
C THR A 83 -4.48 33.93 8.24
N HIS A 84 -4.03 32.85 8.89
CA HIS A 84 -4.01 32.71 10.34
C HIS A 84 -2.67 32.18 10.83
N SER A 85 -2.20 32.71 11.96
CA SER A 85 -1.05 32.17 12.68
C SER A 85 -1.54 31.21 13.76
N PRO A 86 -1.06 29.95 13.79
CA PRO A 86 -1.28 29.08 14.95
C PRO A 86 -0.51 29.67 16.13
N VAL A 87 -1.22 29.96 17.22
CA VAL A 87 -0.70 30.56 18.46
C VAL A 87 -0.17 29.47 19.38
#